data_AF-A0A1B6IIV5-F1
#
_entry.id   AF-A0A1B6IIV5-F1
#
_cell.length_a   1.000
_cell.length_b   1.000
_cell.length_c   1.000
_cell.angle_alpha   90.00
_cell.angle_beta   90.00
_cell.angle_gamma   90.00
#
_symmetry.space_group_name_H-M   'P 1'
#
loop_
_entity.id
_entity.type
_entity.pdbx_description
1 polymer ?
#
loop_
_entity_poly.entity_id
_entity_poly.type
_entity_poly.pdbx_seq_one_letter_code
_entity_poly.pdbx_strand_id
1 'polypeptide(L)'
;LGHVELLRQNPAARRVYKMCQALPLLPANMIEEGYDHVVNFAQQAGILHLAVFLNYVHRVGITGVGVESFSVYKQRRRTNNDMESYHRKLRDTMNTAHPNVWVFTDGLRALEHEASVTLASL
;
A
#
# COMPACT_ATOMS: atom_id res chain seq x y z
N LEU A 1 7.30 7.87 -8.24
CA LEU A 1 6.97 8.93 -7.26
C LEU A 1 8.26 9.44 -6.62
N GLY A 2 8.80 10.55 -7.12
CA GLY A 2 10.11 11.10 -6.75
C GLY A 2 10.16 11.86 -5.40
N HIS A 3 9.53 11.32 -4.34
CA HIS A 3 9.48 11.98 -3.03
C HIS A 3 10.46 11.40 -1.99
N VAL A 4 11.19 10.34 -2.32
CA VAL A 4 12.04 9.60 -1.37
C VAL A 4 13.12 10.49 -0.74
N GLU A 5 13.74 11.34 -1.54
CA GLU A 5 14.81 12.24 -1.07
C GLU A 5 14.24 13.37 -0.19
N LEU A 6 13.06 13.90 -0.55
CA LEU A 6 12.36 14.93 0.21
C LEU A 6 11.86 14.41 1.58
N LEU A 7 11.35 13.18 1.65
CA LEU A 7 10.92 12.55 2.91
C LEU A 7 12.09 12.24 3.85
N ARG A 8 13.30 12.06 3.30
CA ARG A 8 14.52 11.91 4.12
C ARG A 8 14.90 13.23 4.79
N GLN A 9 14.84 14.33 4.04
CA GLN A 9 15.36 15.62 4.46
C GLN A 9 14.37 16.45 5.29
N ASN A 10 13.05 16.22 5.16
CA ASN A 10 12.03 16.95 5.90
C ASN A 10 11.23 16.02 6.85
N PRO A 11 11.50 16.06 8.18
CA PRO A 11 10.80 15.24 9.17
C PRO A 11 9.28 15.47 9.23
N ALA A 12 8.81 16.70 8.99
CA ALA A 12 7.38 17.02 8.98
C ALA A 12 6.71 16.43 7.73
N ALA A 13 7.34 16.52 6.55
CA ALA A 13 6.86 15.84 5.35
C ALA A 13 6.79 14.32 5.54
N ARG A 14 7.81 13.74 6.19
CA ARG A 14 7.80 12.31 6.58
C ARG A 14 6.65 11.98 7.52
N ARG A 15 6.31 12.88 8.43
CA ARG A 15 5.17 12.70 9.35
C ARG A 15 3.85 12.72 8.59
N VAL A 16 3.63 13.66 7.68
CA VAL A 16 2.45 13.71 6.78
C VAL A 16 2.28 12.39 6.03
N TYR A 17 3.36 11.89 5.43
CA TYR A 17 3.33 10.61 4.71
C TYR A 17 2.95 9.43 5.61
N LYS A 18 3.55 9.35 6.81
CA LYS A 18 3.22 8.30 7.79
C LYS A 18 1.78 8.40 8.30
N MET A 19 1.23 9.61 8.46
CA MET A 19 -0.17 9.81 8.83
C MET A 19 -1.10 9.28 7.73
N CYS A 20 -0.78 9.55 6.45
CA CYS A 20 -1.53 8.97 5.32
C CYS A 20 -1.52 7.43 5.34
N GLN A 21 -0.36 6.82 5.63
CA GLN A 21 -0.25 5.35 5.75
C GLN A 21 -1.04 4.76 6.91
N ALA A 22 -1.36 5.57 7.93
CA ALA A 22 -2.16 5.15 9.07
C ALA A 22 -3.68 5.31 8.85
N LEU A 23 -4.12 6.06 7.83
CA LEU A 23 -5.55 6.27 7.55
C LEU A 23 -6.34 4.96 7.36
N PRO A 24 -5.85 3.95 6.60
CA PRO A 24 -6.53 2.65 6.50
C PRO A 24 -6.70 1.93 7.84
N LEU A 25 -5.91 2.27 8.85
CA LEU A 25 -5.98 1.64 10.17
C LEU A 25 -7.06 2.24 11.05
N LEU A 26 -7.72 3.33 10.64
CA LEU A 26 -8.84 3.93 11.35
C LEU A 26 -10.15 3.19 11.04
N PRO A 27 -11.11 3.17 11.98
CA PRO A 27 -12.49 2.82 11.67
C PRO A 27 -12.99 3.63 10.47
N ALA A 28 -13.76 3.02 9.57
CA ALA A 28 -14.20 3.65 8.32
C ALA A 28 -14.86 5.02 8.54
N ASN A 29 -15.72 5.13 9.56
CA ASN A 29 -16.42 6.37 9.92
C ASN A 29 -15.50 7.49 10.46
N MET A 30 -14.22 7.22 10.71
CA MET A 30 -13.23 8.20 11.17
C MET A 30 -12.20 8.57 10.11
N ILE A 31 -12.27 7.99 8.91
CA ILE A 31 -11.23 8.17 7.88
C ILE A 31 -11.23 9.59 7.32
N GLU A 32 -12.40 10.17 7.05
CA GLU A 32 -12.54 11.55 6.55
C GLU A 32 -11.98 12.55 7.57
N GLU A 33 -12.40 12.45 8.83
CA GLU A 33 -11.86 13.28 9.92
C GLU A 33 -10.35 13.09 10.08
N GLY A 34 -9.88 11.83 10.00
CA GLY A 34 -8.46 11.51 10.03
C GLY A 34 -7.68 12.18 8.89
N TYR A 35 -8.25 12.22 7.69
CA TYR A 35 -7.65 12.89 6.54
C TYR A 35 -7.58 14.41 6.73
N ASP A 36 -8.64 15.03 7.26
CA ASP A 36 -8.65 16.46 7.60
C ASP A 36 -7.53 16.80 8.60
N HIS A 37 -7.30 15.95 9.60
CA HIS A 37 -6.17 16.10 10.50
C HIS A 37 -4.80 16.05 9.80
N VAL A 38 -4.64 15.21 8.78
CA VAL A 38 -3.40 15.17 7.98
C VAL A 38 -3.22 16.46 7.20
N VAL A 39 -4.27 16.96 6.55
CA VAL A 39 -4.25 18.20 5.77
C VAL A 39 -3.93 19.39 6.66
N ASN A 40 -4.61 19.50 7.81
CA ASN A 40 -4.37 20.56 8.79
C ASN A 40 -2.93 20.55 9.31
N PHE A 41 -2.39 19.37 9.65
CA PHE A 41 -1.00 19.25 10.05
C PHE A 41 -0.04 19.68 8.93
N ALA A 42 -0.29 19.26 7.68
CA ALA A 42 0.53 19.64 6.55
C ALA A 42 0.53 21.16 6.30
N GLN A 43 -0.62 21.81 6.43
CA GLN A 43 -0.76 23.27 6.30
C GLN A 43 -0.02 24.01 7.40
N GLN A 44 -0.22 23.61 8.66
CA GLN A 44 0.45 24.22 9.83
C GLN A 44 1.98 24.08 9.76
N ALA A 45 2.47 22.96 9.22
CA ALA A 45 3.89 22.71 9.03
C ALA A 45 4.46 23.29 7.71
N GLY A 46 3.66 24.01 6.92
CA GLY A 46 4.10 24.62 5.65
C GLY A 46 4.43 23.62 4.54
N ILE A 47 3.89 22.41 4.59
CA ILE A 47 4.21 21.30 3.67
C ILE A 47 3.29 21.35 2.42
N LEU A 48 3.40 22.44 1.65
CA LEU A 48 2.54 22.68 0.48
C LEU A 48 2.84 21.76 -0.71
N HIS A 49 4.09 21.30 -0.85
CA HIS A 49 4.53 20.46 -1.96
C HIS A 49 3.91 19.05 -1.95
N LEU A 50 3.28 18.62 -0.84
CA LEU A 50 2.54 17.36 -0.77
C LEU A 50 1.06 17.50 -1.13
N ALA A 51 0.57 18.70 -1.49
CA ALA A 51 -0.85 18.91 -1.81
C ALA A 51 -1.36 17.98 -2.92
N VAL A 52 -0.58 17.77 -3.99
CA VAL A 52 -0.93 16.84 -5.07
C VAL A 52 -1.04 15.41 -4.57
N PHE A 53 -0.13 14.99 -3.69
CA PHE A 53 -0.15 13.67 -3.07
C PHE A 53 -1.36 13.49 -2.14
N LEU A 54 -1.66 14.47 -1.29
CA LEU A 54 -2.82 14.43 -0.39
C LEU A 54 -4.13 14.35 -1.19
N ASN A 55 -4.26 15.15 -2.26
CA ASN A 55 -5.40 15.07 -3.15
C ASN A 55 -5.53 13.69 -3.79
N TYR A 56 -4.42 13.08 -4.23
CA TYR A 56 -4.43 11.72 -4.74
C TYR A 56 -4.93 10.71 -3.70
N VAL A 57 -4.46 10.79 -2.44
CA VAL A 57 -4.91 9.89 -1.36
C VAL A 57 -6.42 10.00 -1.15
N HIS A 58 -6.94 11.22 -1.10
CA HIS A 58 -8.38 11.45 -0.94
C HIS A 58 -9.19 10.98 -2.15
N ARG A 59 -8.77 11.36 -3.35
CA ARG A 59 -9.51 11.06 -4.58
C ARG A 59 -9.53 9.57 -4.91
N VAL A 60 -8.40 8.90 -4.76
CA VAL A 60 -8.27 7.50 -5.17
C VAL A 60 -8.62 6.57 -4.02
N GLY A 61 -8.08 6.81 -2.82
CA GLY A 61 -8.32 5.94 -1.67
C GLY A 61 -9.69 6.20 -1.04
N ILE A 62 -9.90 7.40 -0.52
CA ILE A 62 -11.06 7.69 0.33
C ILE A 62 -12.36 7.73 -0.46
N THR A 63 -12.41 8.51 -1.53
CA THR A 63 -13.62 8.69 -2.34
C THR A 63 -13.75 7.66 -3.46
N GLY A 64 -12.64 7.31 -4.13
CA GLY A 64 -12.63 6.34 -5.23
C GLY A 64 -12.90 4.90 -4.81
N VAL A 65 -12.19 4.41 -3.79
CA VAL A 65 -12.42 3.07 -3.22
C VAL A 65 -13.57 3.08 -2.21
N GLY A 66 -13.77 4.19 -1.49
CA GLY A 66 -14.76 4.31 -0.42
C GLY A 66 -14.19 3.89 0.93
N VAL A 67 -14.56 4.62 1.99
CA VAL A 67 -14.02 4.43 3.35
C VAL A 67 -14.20 3.01 3.92
N GLU A 68 -15.30 2.34 3.58
CA GLU A 68 -15.58 0.97 4.04
C GLU A 68 -14.60 -0.06 3.47
N SER A 69 -14.25 0.08 2.19
CA SER A 69 -13.28 -0.79 1.51
C SER A 69 -11.84 -0.35 1.72
N PHE A 70 -11.62 0.95 1.98
CA PHE A 70 -10.30 1.50 2.27
C PHE A 70 -9.83 1.18 3.70
N SER A 71 -10.76 1.07 4.66
CA SER A 71 -10.45 0.67 6.04
C SER A 71 -10.05 -0.81 6.12
N VAL A 72 -8.94 -1.08 6.79
CA VAL A 72 -8.52 -2.42 7.23
C VAL A 72 -8.60 -2.55 8.75
N TYR A 73 -9.35 -1.67 9.42
CA TYR A 73 -9.50 -1.68 10.87
C TYR A 73 -10.07 -3.02 11.35
N LYS A 74 -9.39 -3.65 12.31
CA LYS A 74 -9.72 -4.97 12.87
C LYS A 74 -9.81 -6.12 11.84
N GLN A 75 -9.39 -5.91 10.60
CA GLN A 75 -9.34 -7.00 9.62
C GLN A 75 -8.17 -7.95 9.94
N ARG A 76 -8.48 -9.24 10.04
CA ARG A 76 -7.50 -10.29 10.37
C ARG A 76 -6.47 -10.49 9.25
N ARG A 77 -6.88 -10.31 7.99
CA ARG A 77 -6.00 -10.27 6.82
C ARG A 77 -6.03 -8.87 6.24
N ARG A 78 -4.85 -8.28 6.05
CA ARG A 78 -4.68 -7.01 5.35
C ARG A 78 -4.16 -7.36 3.97
N THR A 79 -4.73 -6.79 2.91
CA THR A 79 -4.33 -7.05 1.52
C THR A 79 -2.82 -6.91 1.33
N ASN A 80 -2.18 -5.98 2.05
CA ASN A 80 -0.73 -5.81 2.01
C ASN A 80 0.04 -7.06 2.50
N ASN A 81 -0.43 -7.73 3.54
CA ASN A 81 0.22 -8.95 4.04
C ASN A 81 0.13 -10.09 3.02
N ASP A 82 -1.04 -10.24 2.40
CA ASP A 82 -1.27 -11.27 1.38
C ASP A 82 -0.44 -10.99 0.12
N MET A 83 -0.37 -9.73 -0.32
CA MET A 83 0.47 -9.30 -1.44
C MET A 83 1.97 -9.42 -1.13
N GLU A 84 2.42 -9.03 0.07
CA GLU A 84 3.82 -9.21 0.49
C GLU A 84 4.20 -10.69 0.58
N SER A 85 3.29 -11.54 1.07
CA SER A 85 3.49 -12.99 1.10
C SER A 85 3.57 -13.57 -0.31
N TYR A 86 2.68 -13.16 -1.20
CA TYR A 86 2.71 -13.58 -2.60
C TYR A 86 3.98 -13.10 -3.31
N HIS A 87 4.37 -11.83 -3.17
CA HIS A 87 5.62 -11.32 -3.74
C HIS A 87 6.85 -12.02 -3.20
N ARG A 88 6.86 -12.39 -1.91
CA ARG A 88 7.93 -13.20 -1.33
C ARG A 88 8.00 -14.57 -2.00
N LYS A 89 6.86 -15.27 -2.09
CA LYS A 89 6.80 -16.58 -2.74
C LYS A 89 7.22 -16.51 -4.21
N LEU A 90 6.77 -15.47 -4.93
CA LEU A 90 7.15 -15.21 -6.31
C LEU A 90 8.67 -15.05 -6.47
N ARG A 91 9.28 -14.23 -5.62
CA ARG A 91 10.73 -14.01 -5.60
C ARG A 91 11.50 -15.28 -5.26
N ASP A 92 11.02 -16.05 -4.29
CA ASP A 92 11.66 -17.29 -3.86
C ASP A 92 11.58 -18.34 -4.97
N THR A 93 10.46 -18.45 -5.69
CA THR A 93 10.29 -19.33 -6.86
C THR A 93 11.18 -18.91 -8.04
N MET A 94 11.29 -17.61 -8.32
CA MET A 94 12.11 -17.10 -9.43
C MET A 94 13.61 -17.12 -9.12
N ASN A 95 13.98 -17.14 -7.84
CA ASN A 95 15.37 -17.15 -7.35
C ASN A 95 16.27 -16.04 -7.93
N THR A 96 15.67 -14.92 -8.34
CA THR A 96 16.37 -13.72 -8.80
C THR A 96 15.50 -12.49 -8.59
N ALA A 97 16.12 -11.34 -8.35
CA ALA A 97 15.42 -10.07 -8.22
C ALA A 97 14.93 -9.50 -9.55
N HIS A 98 15.57 -9.88 -10.67
CA HIS A 98 15.29 -9.37 -12.01
C HIS A 98 15.25 -10.51 -13.03
N PRO A 99 14.19 -11.34 -13.01
CA PRO A 99 14.04 -12.44 -13.95
C PRO A 99 13.86 -11.90 -15.37
N ASN A 100 14.50 -12.55 -16.35
CA ASN A 100 14.13 -12.35 -17.75
C ASN A 100 12.77 -12.98 -18.04
N VAL A 101 12.21 -12.71 -19.22
CA VAL A 101 10.85 -13.15 -19.58
C VAL A 101 10.65 -14.66 -19.40
N TRP A 102 11.65 -15.48 -19.74
CA TRP A 102 11.55 -16.93 -19.65
C TRP A 102 11.51 -17.42 -18.21
N VAL A 103 12.45 -16.93 -17.39
CA VAL A 103 12.52 -17.25 -15.95
C VAL A 103 11.23 -16.81 -15.25
N PHE A 104 10.69 -15.64 -15.63
CA PHE A 104 9.45 -15.14 -15.08
C PHE A 104 8.25 -16.03 -15.48
N THR A 105 8.11 -16.37 -16.75
CA THR A 105 7.00 -17.21 -17.23
C THR A 105 7.05 -18.62 -16.67
N ASP A 106 8.23 -19.22 -16.55
CA ASP A 106 8.36 -20.57 -15.99
C ASP A 106 8.11 -20.58 -14.48
N GLY A 107 8.56 -19.54 -13.76
CA GLY A 107 8.23 -19.36 -12.35
C GLY A 107 6.72 -19.23 -12.09
N LEU A 108 6.01 -18.49 -12.95
CA LEU A 108 4.54 -18.39 -12.85
C LEU A 108 3.84 -19.74 -13.09
N ARG A 109 4.27 -20.52 -14.09
CA ARG A 109 3.74 -21.87 -14.35
C ARG A 109 3.96 -22.80 -13.16
N ALA A 110 5.14 -22.74 -12.53
CA ALA A 110 5.45 -23.54 -11.35
C ALA A 110 4.52 -23.22 -10.18
N LEU A 111 4.25 -21.93 -9.93
CA LEU A 111 3.32 -21.48 -8.89
C LEU A 111 1.87 -21.92 -9.16
N GLU A 112 1.41 -21.79 -10.40
CA GLU A 112 0.07 -22.22 -10.81
C GLU A 112 -0.10 -23.73 -10.61
N HIS A 113 0.92 -24.51 -10.98
CA HIS A 113 0.89 -25.96 -10.80
C HIS A 113 0.83 -26.35 -9.32
N GLU A 114 1.67 -25.75 -8.47
CA GLU A 114 1.67 -25.98 -7.02
C GLU A 114 0.31 -25.65 -6.38
N ALA A 115 -0.29 -24.52 -6.77
CA ALA A 115 -1.60 -24.11 -6.29
C ALA A 115 -2.71 -25.09 -6.72
N SER A 116 -2.67 -25.55 -7.98
CA SER A 116 -3.64 -26.50 -8.54
C SER A 116 -3.58 -27.86 -7.82
N VAL A 117 -2.37 -28.36 -7.52
CA VAL A 117 -2.18 -29.60 -6.77
C VAL A 117 -2.70 -29.46 -5.33
N THR A 118 -2.41 -28.33 -4.68
CA THR A 118 -2.86 -28.06 -3.30
C THR A 118 -4.40 -28.02 -3.21
N LEU A 119 -5.06 -27.36 -4.16
CA LEU A 119 -6.53 -27.29 -4.21
C LEU A 119 -7.18 -28.64 -4.50
N ALA A 120 -6.54 -29.51 -5.29
CA ALA A 120 -7.04 -30.85 -5.58
C ALA A 120 -6.88 -31.83 -4.39
N SER A 121 -6.09 -31.46 -3.37
CA SER A 121 -5.85 -32.27 -2.17
C SER A 121 -6.71 -31.89 -0.96
N LEU A 122 -7.60 -30.90 -1.11
CA LEU A 122 -8.58 -30.45 -0.12
C LEU A 122 -9.97 -31.03 -0.42
#